data_AF-A0A942ISX6-F1
#
_entry.id   AF-A0A942ISX6-F1
#
_cell.length_a   1.000
_cell.length_b   1.000
_cell.length_c   1.000
_cell.angle_alpha   90.00
_cell.angle_beta   90.00
_cell.angle_gamma   90.00
#
_symmetry.space_group_name_H-M   'P 1'
#
loop_
_entity.id
_entity.type
_entity.pdbx_description
1 polymer ?
#
loop_
_entity_poly.entity_id
_entity_poly.type
_entity_poly.pdbx_seq_one_letter_code
_entity_poly.pdbx_strand_id
1 'polypeptide(L)'
;MVDVDRMLGVIPVSHTGRWLDSFAALEAMQPARLVPGHGQVSGLAHTQADTRHYLQVLRTHMKKAVDDGTDLGAAIQSFDAAPFMHLLNAAERHPGNASRTHLQLEREQYRRNAVVWSQNGFCNTNHHARNRP
;
A
#
# COMPACT_ATOMS: atom_id res chain seq x y z
N MET A 1 10.22 4.60 2.07
CA MET A 1 11.25 4.83 3.10
C MET A 1 11.58 3.49 3.72
N VAL A 2 12.78 3.34 4.24
CA VAL A 2 13.29 2.09 4.81
C VAL A 2 13.62 2.34 6.27
N ASP A 3 12.93 1.67 7.18
CA ASP A 3 13.11 1.79 8.64
C ASP A 3 13.32 0.39 9.25
N VAL A 4 14.14 0.30 10.28
CA VAL A 4 14.34 -0.92 11.07
C VAL A 4 14.28 -0.58 12.55
N ASP A 5 14.06 -1.57 13.41
CA ASP A 5 13.90 -1.44 14.87
C ASP A 5 12.64 -0.65 15.31
N ARG A 6 12.07 0.15 14.41
CA ARG A 6 10.90 1.01 14.61
C ARG A 6 9.92 0.83 13.47
N MET A 7 8.63 0.87 13.78
CA MET A 7 7.60 0.83 12.74
C MET A 7 7.64 2.12 11.92
N LEU A 8 7.76 1.97 10.60
CA LEU A 8 7.77 3.09 9.67
C LEU A 8 6.50 3.94 9.79
N GLY A 9 6.63 5.26 9.61
CA GLY A 9 5.49 6.16 9.59
C GLY A 9 4.94 6.36 8.19
N VAL A 10 3.68 6.01 7.95
CA VAL A 10 2.93 6.46 6.76
C VAL A 10 2.34 7.83 7.08
N ILE A 11 2.83 8.86 6.41
CA ILE A 11 2.36 10.26 6.51
C ILE A 11 1.58 10.67 5.26
N PRO A 12 0.86 11.81 5.23
CA PRO A 12 -0.03 12.17 4.10
C PRO A 12 0.62 12.20 2.71
N VAL A 13 1.92 12.50 2.61
CA VAL A 13 2.67 12.51 1.34
C VAL A 13 3.29 11.15 0.96
N SER A 14 3.05 10.11 1.77
CA SER A 14 3.62 8.78 1.55
C SER A 14 2.90 8.04 0.43
N HIS A 15 3.62 7.12 -0.21
CA HIS A 15 3.03 6.21 -1.19
C HIS A 15 3.56 4.79 -0.98
N THR A 16 2.79 3.96 -0.29
CA THR A 16 3.25 2.62 0.13
C THR A 16 3.58 1.69 -1.04
N GLY A 17 2.87 1.80 -2.17
CA GLY A 17 3.19 1.05 -3.40
C GLY A 17 4.56 1.39 -3.98
N ARG A 18 4.82 2.66 -4.29
CA ARG A 18 6.13 3.16 -4.75
C ARG A 18 7.29 2.82 -3.82
N TRP A 19 7.04 2.76 -2.50
CA TRP A 19 8.06 2.32 -1.56
C TRP A 19 8.40 0.84 -1.72
N LEU A 20 7.43 -0.04 -1.99
CA LEU A 20 7.71 -1.43 -2.36
C LEU A 20 8.50 -1.52 -3.68
N ASP A 21 8.17 -0.69 -4.68
CA ASP A 21 8.92 -0.66 -5.95
C ASP A 21 10.38 -0.23 -5.73
N SER A 22 10.59 0.79 -4.90
CA SER A 22 11.95 1.23 -4.52
C SER A 22 12.69 0.17 -3.72
N PHE A 23 11.98 -0.58 -2.86
CA PHE A 23 12.56 -1.67 -2.10
C PHE A 23 13.00 -2.81 -3.02
N ALA A 24 12.21 -3.16 -4.03
CA ALA A 24 12.56 -4.18 -5.02
C ALA A 24 13.82 -3.78 -5.82
N ALA A 25 13.95 -2.51 -6.20
CA ALA A 25 15.15 -2.00 -6.85
C ALA A 25 16.39 -2.10 -5.94
N LEU A 26 16.22 -1.86 -4.64
CA LEU A 26 17.27 -2.00 -3.63
C LEU A 26 17.66 -3.47 -3.39
N GLU A 27 16.70 -4.40 -3.37
CA GLU A 27 16.95 -5.84 -3.29
C GLU A 27 17.80 -6.34 -4.47
N ALA A 28 17.52 -5.84 -5.68
CA ALA A 28 18.24 -6.22 -6.89
C ALA A 28 19.74 -5.84 -6.85
N MET A 29 20.11 -4.82 -6.08
CA MET A 29 21.51 -4.39 -5.92
C MET A 29 22.32 -5.29 -4.99
N GLN A 30 21.66 -6.16 -4.21
CA GLN A 30 22.28 -7.04 -3.21
C GLN A 30 23.31 -6.31 -2.31
N PRO A 31 22.92 -5.21 -1.64
CA PRO A 31 23.84 -4.43 -0.84
C PRO A 31 24.33 -5.22 0.38
N ALA A 32 25.63 -5.16 0.66
CA ALA A 32 26.21 -5.74 1.87
C ALA A 32 25.71 -5.06 3.15
N ARG A 33 25.30 -3.78 3.05
CA ARG A 33 24.88 -2.95 4.18
C ARG A 33 23.90 -1.87 3.71
N LEU A 34 22.93 -1.57 4.57
CA LEU A 34 21.89 -0.57 4.36
C LEU A 34 21.90 0.44 5.51
N VAL A 35 21.83 1.72 5.15
CA VAL A 35 21.62 2.81 6.10
C VAL A 35 20.14 3.18 6.03
N PRO A 36 19.31 2.78 7.01
CA PRO A 36 17.89 3.10 7.00
C PRO A 36 17.67 4.58 7.38
N GLY A 37 16.47 5.09 7.13
CA GLY A 37 16.08 6.42 7.60
C GLY A 37 15.99 6.49 9.13
N HIS A 38 15.58 5.38 9.76
CA HIS A 38 15.60 5.18 11.21
C HIS A 38 16.01 3.75 11.58
N GLY A 39 16.66 3.61 12.73
CA GLY A 39 17.19 2.34 13.23
C GLY A 39 18.68 2.18 12.97
N GLN A 40 19.22 1.03 13.39
CA GLN A 40 20.63 0.72 13.21
C GLN A 40 20.95 0.32 11.76
N VAL A 41 22.18 0.62 11.35
CA VAL A 41 22.74 0.14 10.08
C VAL A 41 22.62 -1.39 10.03
N SER A 42 21.97 -1.89 8.98
CA SER A 42 21.50 -3.27 8.93
C SER A 42 21.78 -3.93 7.57
N GLY A 43 21.62 -5.24 7.50
CA GLY A 43 21.68 -6.00 6.25
C GLY A 43 20.29 -6.16 5.63
N LEU A 44 20.26 -6.65 4.38
CA LEU A 44 19.04 -6.81 3.60
C LEU A 44 17.96 -7.63 4.33
N ALA A 45 18.35 -8.73 4.98
CA ALA A 45 17.42 -9.62 5.69
C ALA A 45 16.63 -8.90 6.81
N HIS A 46 17.31 -8.09 7.63
CA HIS A 46 16.64 -7.37 8.71
C HIS A 46 15.67 -6.32 8.15
N THR A 47 16.12 -5.59 7.12
CA THR A 47 15.30 -4.59 6.45
C THR A 47 14.08 -5.19 5.75
N GLN A 48 14.21 -6.39 5.19
CA GLN A 48 13.10 -7.14 4.60
C GLN A 48 12.06 -7.52 5.65
N ALA A 49 12.49 -8.02 6.82
CA ALA A 49 11.62 -8.42 7.90
C ALA A 49 10.82 -7.24 8.49
N ASP A 50 11.49 -6.10 8.72
CA ASP A 50 10.88 -4.97 9.42
C ASP A 50 10.08 -4.04 8.51
N THR A 51 10.62 -3.68 7.34
CA THR A 51 9.96 -2.73 6.43
C THR A 51 9.16 -3.42 5.35
N ARG A 52 9.80 -4.28 4.55
CA ARG A 52 9.18 -4.81 3.32
C ARG A 52 8.01 -5.71 3.65
N HIS A 53 8.20 -6.63 4.60
CA HIS A 53 7.17 -7.56 5.02
C HIS A 53 5.95 -6.82 5.60
N TYR A 54 6.17 -5.84 6.47
CA TYR A 54 5.09 -5.00 7.00
C TYR A 54 4.31 -4.29 5.88
N LEU A 55 4.99 -3.60 4.97
CA LEU A 55 4.35 -2.91 3.85
C LEU A 55 3.56 -3.86 2.95
N GLN A 56 4.09 -5.05 2.69
CA GLN A 56 3.46 -6.05 1.83
C GLN A 56 2.19 -6.61 2.47
N VAL A 57 2.25 -7.02 3.74
CA VAL A 57 1.08 -7.56 4.46
C VAL A 57 0.03 -6.47 4.65
N LEU A 58 0.44 -5.26 5.03
CA LEU A 58 -0.46 -4.11 5.18
C LEU A 58 -1.21 -3.79 3.89
N ARG A 59 -0.49 -3.65 2.76
CA ARG A 59 -1.13 -3.36 1.48
C ARG A 59 -2.02 -4.49 1.01
N THR A 60 -1.64 -5.74 1.24
CA THR A 60 -2.43 -6.91 0.84
C THR A 60 -3.76 -6.94 1.59
N HIS A 61 -3.72 -6.83 2.91
CA HIS A 61 -4.92 -6.81 3.76
C HIS A 61 -5.84 -5.63 3.42
N MET A 62 -5.29 -4.41 3.37
CA MET A 62 -6.09 -3.22 3.10
C MET A 62 -6.63 -3.22 1.67
N LYS A 63 -5.93 -3.82 0.71
CA LYS A 63 -6.42 -3.94 -0.66
C LYS A 63 -7.63 -4.88 -0.70
N LYS A 64 -7.56 -6.01 -0.01
CA LYS A 64 -8.70 -6.92 0.10
C LYS A 64 -9.90 -6.24 0.74
N ALA A 65 -9.69 -5.51 1.85
CA ALA A 65 -10.75 -4.75 2.50
C ALA A 65 -11.42 -3.74 1.55
N VAL A 66 -10.62 -2.99 0.78
CA VAL A 66 -11.10 -2.05 -0.24
C VAL A 66 -11.87 -2.77 -1.36
N ASP A 67 -11.33 -3.87 -1.89
CA ASP A 67 -11.98 -4.65 -2.96
C ASP A 67 -13.32 -5.25 -2.48
N ASP A 68 -13.42 -5.65 -1.21
CA ASP A 68 -14.62 -6.20 -0.59
C ASP A 68 -15.61 -5.13 -0.09
N GLY A 69 -15.26 -3.83 -0.16
CA GLY A 69 -16.08 -2.73 0.38
C GLY A 69 -16.19 -2.73 1.90
N THR A 70 -15.17 -3.24 2.60
CA THR A 70 -15.11 -3.29 4.06
C THR A 70 -14.94 -1.88 4.64
N ASP A 71 -15.65 -1.59 5.73
CA ASP A 71 -15.48 -0.32 6.47
C ASP A 71 -14.04 -0.15 6.98
N LEU A 72 -13.55 1.09 6.98
CA LEU A 72 -12.19 1.43 7.39
C LEU A 72 -11.86 0.97 8.82
N GLY A 73 -12.78 1.18 9.76
CA GLY A 73 -12.58 0.78 11.16
C GLY A 73 -12.47 -0.74 11.29
N ALA A 74 -13.34 -1.48 10.60
CA ALA A 74 -13.32 -2.94 10.55
C ALA A 74 -12.04 -3.47 9.88
N ALA A 75 -11.59 -2.84 8.80
CA ALA A 75 -10.36 -3.19 8.10
C ALA A 75 -9.12 -3.04 9.01
N ILE A 76 -9.05 -1.96 9.79
CA ILE A 76 -7.97 -1.73 10.77
C ILE A 76 -8.04 -2.79 11.89
N GLN A 77 -9.21 -3.03 12.47
CA GLN A 77 -9.37 -3.95 13.60
C GLN A 77 -9.08 -5.42 13.24
N SER A 78 -9.35 -5.81 11.99
CA SER A 78 -9.13 -7.19 11.51
C SER A 78 -7.69 -7.48 11.09
N PHE A 79 -6.81 -6.49 11.07
CA PHE A 79 -5.41 -6.69 10.71
C PHE A 79 -4.64 -7.38 11.84
N ASP A 80 -3.95 -8.48 11.53
CA ASP A 80 -3.03 -9.12 12.46
C ASP A 80 -1.70 -8.35 12.54
N ALA A 81 -1.57 -7.49 13.55
CA ALA A 81 -0.37 -6.73 13.81
C ALA A 81 0.68 -7.50 14.64
N ALA A 82 0.34 -8.69 15.20
CA ALA A 82 1.20 -9.41 16.13
C ALA A 82 2.62 -9.65 15.59
N PRO A 83 2.84 -9.99 14.30
CA PRO A 83 4.19 -10.18 13.76
C PRO A 83 5.09 -8.93 13.76
N PHE A 84 4.53 -7.74 14.03
CA PHE A 84 5.24 -6.46 13.96
C PHE A 84 5.28 -5.71 15.30
N MET A 85 4.72 -6.30 16.36
CA MET A 85 4.64 -5.67 17.68
C MET A 85 5.99 -5.60 18.41
N HIS A 86 7.02 -6.29 17.90
CA HIS A 86 8.39 -6.13 18.37
C HIS A 86 9.00 -4.78 17.97
N LEU A 87 8.45 -4.11 16.96
CA LEU A 87 8.95 -2.82 16.48
C LEU A 87 8.58 -1.70 17.46
N LEU A 88 9.51 -0.77 17.68
CA LEU A 88 9.24 0.42 18.47
C LEU A 88 8.07 1.22 17.89
N ASN A 89 7.19 1.68 18.78
CA ASN A 89 5.98 2.45 18.48
C ASN A 89 4.95 1.73 17.58
N ALA A 90 5.02 0.39 17.42
CA ALA A 90 4.09 -0.36 16.59
C ALA A 90 2.62 -0.12 16.97
N ALA A 91 2.30 -0.20 18.27
CA ALA A 91 0.94 0.00 18.79
C ALA A 91 0.35 1.38 18.45
N GLU A 92 1.18 2.42 18.47
CA GLU A 92 0.78 3.80 18.21
C GLU A 92 0.70 4.10 16.71
N ARG A 93 1.60 3.54 15.92
CA ARG A 93 1.77 3.87 14.49
C ARG A 93 0.87 3.03 13.60
N HIS A 94 0.67 1.76 13.92
CA HIS A 94 -0.04 0.85 13.04
C HIS A 94 -1.45 1.33 12.67
N PRO A 95 -2.32 1.78 13.61
CA PRO A 95 -3.66 2.25 13.26
C PRO A 95 -3.62 3.41 12.23
N GLY A 96 -2.69 4.35 12.42
CA GLY A 96 -2.48 5.45 11.50
C GLY A 96 -1.94 5.03 10.13
N ASN A 97 -1.09 4.02 10.10
CA ASN A 97 -0.56 3.46 8.84
C ASN A 97 -1.64 2.71 8.06
N ALA A 98 -2.44 1.90 8.76
CA ALA A 98 -3.55 1.15 8.20
C ALA A 98 -4.59 2.08 7.57
N SER A 99 -5.06 3.09 8.33
CA SER A 99 -6.00 4.10 7.84
C SER A 99 -5.53 4.77 6.54
N ARG A 100 -4.29 5.28 6.52
CA ARG A 100 -3.75 5.99 5.36
C ARG A 100 -3.55 5.07 4.16
N THR A 101 -3.13 3.83 4.39
CA THR A 101 -2.92 2.83 3.33
C THR A 101 -4.24 2.40 2.71
N HIS A 102 -5.28 2.18 3.51
CA HIS A 102 -6.63 1.89 3.03
C HIS A 102 -7.15 3.01 2.12
N LEU A 103 -7.13 4.26 2.61
CA LEU A 103 -7.58 5.42 1.83
C LEU A 103 -6.72 5.63 0.56
N GLN A 104 -5.42 5.31 0.61
CA GLN A 104 -4.58 5.33 -0.58
C GLN A 104 -5.03 4.30 -1.62
N LEU A 105 -5.28 3.05 -1.21
CA LEU A 105 -5.70 1.96 -2.09
C LEU A 105 -7.09 2.20 -2.67
N GLU A 106 -8.00 2.76 -1.88
CA GLU A 106 -9.31 3.20 -2.34
C GLU A 106 -9.18 4.25 -3.46
N ARG A 107 -8.35 5.28 -3.28
CA ARG A 107 -8.05 6.27 -4.34
C ARG A 107 -7.42 5.62 -5.58
N GLU A 108 -6.53 4.66 -5.40
CA GLU A 108 -5.92 3.89 -6.51
C GLU A 108 -6.99 3.10 -7.28
N GLN A 109 -7.94 2.44 -6.59
CA GLN A 109 -9.05 1.71 -7.21
C GLN A 109 -9.97 2.66 -7.99
N TYR A 110 -10.38 3.78 -7.40
CA TYR A 110 -11.20 4.78 -8.10
C TYR A 110 -10.52 5.29 -9.37
N ARG A 111 -9.22 5.60 -9.31
CA ARG A 111 -8.44 6.03 -10.48
C ARG A 111 -8.38 4.95 -11.56
N ARG A 112 -8.12 3.69 -11.19
CA ARG A 112 -8.13 2.56 -12.13
C ARG A 112 -9.49 2.41 -12.81
N ASN A 113 -10.56 2.45 -12.02
CA ASN A 113 -11.91 2.32 -12.54
C ASN A 113 -12.25 3.48 -13.48
N ALA A 114 -11.95 4.73 -13.11
CA ALA A 114 -12.19 5.90 -13.96
C ALA A 114 -11.49 5.80 -15.32
N VAL A 115 -10.26 5.26 -15.35
CA VAL A 115 -9.53 4.99 -16.60
C VAL A 115 -10.26 3.92 -17.44
N VAL A 116 -10.75 2.85 -16.83
CA VAL A 116 -11.53 1.80 -17.53
C VAL A 116 -12.83 2.37 -18.11
N TRP A 117 -13.58 3.18 -17.35
CA TRP A 117 -14.79 3.85 -17.84
C TRP A 117 -14.50 4.79 -19.01
N SER A 118 -13.40 5.55 -18.96
CA SER A 118 -12.98 6.42 -20.06
C SER A 118 -12.62 5.65 -21.33
N GLN A 119 -12.03 4.46 -21.21
CA GLN A 119 -11.65 3.63 -22.36
C GLN A 119 -12.87 2.88 -22.96
N ASN A 120 -13.80 2.42 -22.11
CA ASN A 120 -14.97 1.67 -22.55
C ASN A 120 -16.15 2.57 -22.99
N GLY A 121 -16.23 3.81 -22.51
CA GLY A 121 -17.27 4.79 -22.87
C GLY A 121 -17.13 5.42 -24.26
N PHE A 122 -15.99 5.24 -24.93
CA PHE A 122 -15.74 5.81 -26.27
C PHE A 122 -16.17 4.90 -27.44
N CYS A 123 -16.66 3.68 -27.19
CA CYS A 123 -17.00 2.72 -28.24
C CYS A 123 -18.50 2.49 -28.50
N ASN A 124 -19.44 3.23 -27.88
CA ASN A 124 -20.87 2.95 -28.07
C ASN A 124 -21.76 4.19 -28.28
N THR A 125 -21.47 4.99 -29.30
CA THR A 125 -22.39 6.02 -29.81
C THR A 125 -22.37 6.08 -31.33
N ASN A 126 -22.77 5.02 -32.02
CA ASN A 126 -23.21 5.14 -33.42
C ASN A 126 -24.05 3.94 -33.88
N HIS A 127 -25.31 3.86 -33.45
CA HIS A 127 -26.29 3.08 -34.23
C HIS A 127 -27.77 3.43 -34.05
N HIS A 128 -28.17 4.68 -33.77
CA HIS A 128 -29.59 5.06 -33.78
C HIS A 128 -29.83 6.33 -34.60
N ALA A 129 -29.75 6.21 -35.93
CA ALA A 129 -30.32 7.20 -36.84
C ALA A 129 -30.64 6.55 -38.19
N ARG A 130 -31.88 6.04 -38.31
CA ARG A 130 -32.75 6.07 -39.51
C ARG A 130 -33.81 4.97 -39.41
N ASN A 131 -35.02 5.34 -38.98
CA ASN A 131 -36.24 5.23 -39.81
C ASN A 131 -37.48 5.59 -39.01
N ARG A 132 -38.31 6.50 -39.56
CA ARG A 132 -39.78 6.54 -39.54
C ARG A 132 -40.29 7.96 -39.81
N PRO A 133 -41.47 8.07 -40.44
CA PRO A 133 -41.77 7.78 -41.85
C PRO A 133 -41.48 8.98 -42.77
#